data_AF-A0A450THE3-F1
#
_entry.id   AF-A0A450THE3-F1
#
_cell.length_a   1.000
_cell.length_b   1.000
_cell.length_c   1.000
_cell.angle_alpha   90.00
_cell.angle_beta   90.00
_cell.angle_gamma   90.00
#
_symmetry.space_group_name_H-M   'P 1'
#
loop_
_entity.id
_entity.type
_entity.pdbx_description
1 polymer ?
#
loop_
_entity_poly.entity_id
_entity_poly.type
_entity_poly.pdbx_seq_one_letter_code
_entity_poly.pdbx_strand_id
1 'polypeptide(L)'
;MPKFPVDAPNRQVVKTLRIFGFRLVREGNHIAMERMNADGISTPLTMPNHPTIKGSTSRTILTQASISRDDFLEAYNRTQKGVRNLREMVMEP
;
A
#
# COMPACT_ATOMS: atom_id res chain seq x y z
N MET A 1 -15.07 -0.84 -13.23
CA MET A 1 -14.13 -0.45 -12.16
C MET A 1 -13.65 -1.68 -11.41
N PRO A 2 -12.34 -1.84 -11.16
CA PRO A 2 -11.84 -2.92 -10.33
C PRO A 2 -12.44 -2.82 -8.92
N LYS A 3 -12.80 -3.97 -8.34
CA LYS A 3 -13.33 -4.04 -6.98
C LYS A 3 -12.24 -3.61 -6.00
N PHE A 4 -12.57 -2.69 -5.10
CA PHE A 4 -11.64 -2.28 -4.06
C PHE A 4 -11.43 -3.44 -3.07
N PRO A 5 -10.19 -3.73 -2.63
CA PRO A 5 -9.94 -4.83 -1.72
C PRO A 5 -10.63 -4.58 -0.37
N VAL A 6 -11.37 -5.57 0.11
CA VAL A 6 -12.10 -5.50 1.39
C VAL A 6 -11.16 -5.78 2.57
N ASP A 7 -10.26 -6.74 2.40
CA ASP A 7 -9.25 -7.16 3.37
C ASP A 7 -7.89 -7.23 2.66
N ALA A 8 -7.20 -6.09 2.57
CA ALA A 8 -5.90 -6.01 1.90
C ALA A 8 -4.77 -6.38 2.87
N PRO A 9 -3.84 -7.30 2.55
CA PRO A 9 -2.68 -7.55 3.39
C PRO A 9 -1.88 -6.26 3.64
N ASN A 10 -1.57 -5.94 4.90
CA ASN A 10 -0.88 -4.71 5.27
C ASN A 10 0.46 -4.53 4.52
N ARG A 11 1.24 -5.60 4.39
CA ARG A 11 2.52 -5.61 3.66
C ARG A 11 2.34 -5.18 2.20
N GLN A 12 1.22 -5.56 1.58
CA GLN A 12 0.95 -5.15 0.21
C GLN A 12 0.55 -3.69 0.12
N VAL A 13 -0.24 -3.19 1.08
CA VAL A 13 -0.59 -1.77 1.17
C VAL A 13 0.68 -0.94 1.34
N VAL A 14 1.57 -1.31 2.25
CA VAL A 14 2.88 -0.66 2.46
C VAL A 14 3.72 -0.70 1.17
N LYS A 15 3.83 -1.86 0.52
CA LYS A 15 4.58 -2.00 -0.74
C LYS A 15 4.01 -1.10 -1.84
N THR A 16 2.69 -0.98 -1.91
CA THR A 16 2.01 -0.12 -2.88
C THR A 16 2.27 1.35 -2.59
N LEU A 17 2.17 1.77 -1.32
CA LEU A 17 2.45 3.15 -0.90
C LEU A 17 3.89 3.57 -1.18
N ARG A 18 4.86 2.63 -1.12
CA ARG A 18 6.25 2.91 -1.53
C ARG A 18 6.39 3.32 -3.00
N ILE A 19 5.52 2.82 -3.89
CA ILE A 19 5.51 3.24 -5.30
C ILE A 19 5.11 4.72 -5.42
N PHE A 20 4.26 5.21 -4.52
CA PHE A 20 3.87 6.62 -4.45
C PHE A 20 4.87 7.51 -3.69
N GLY A 21 6.08 7.01 -3.43
CA GLY A 21 7.15 7.78 -2.77
C GLY A 21 7.08 7.79 -1.24
N PHE A 22 6.17 7.02 -0.62
CA PHE A 22 6.18 6.88 0.82
C PHE A 22 7.34 5.99 1.29
N ARG A 23 8.00 6.37 2.38
CA ARG A 23 9.06 5.62 3.05
C ARG A 23 8.58 5.17 4.43
N LEU A 24 9.04 4.01 4.88
CA LEU A 24 8.74 3.51 6.22
C LEU A 24 9.58 4.29 7.23
N VAL A 25 8.93 4.90 8.22
CA VAL A 25 9.59 5.61 9.32
C VAL A 25 9.66 4.73 10.56
N ARG A 26 8.56 4.05 10.90
CA ARG A 26 8.46 3.18 12.07
C ARG A 26 7.47 2.06 11.83
N GLU A 27 7.78 0.88 12.36
CA GLU A 27 6.86 -0.25 12.44
C GLU A 27 6.76 -0.72 13.89
N GLY A 28 5.53 -0.79 14.40
CA GLY A 28 5.20 -1.26 15.75
C GLY A 28 3.72 -1.67 15.78
N ASN A 29 2.98 -1.30 16.82
CA ASN A 29 1.51 -1.52 16.82
C ASN A 29 0.80 -0.74 15.69
N HIS A 30 1.41 0.38 15.26
CA HIS A 30 1.06 1.12 14.06
C HIS A 30 2.27 1.20 13.13
N ILE A 31 1.99 1.39 11.84
CA ILE A 31 2.98 1.65 10.80
C ILE A 31 2.96 3.15 10.49
N ALA A 32 4.08 3.82 10.68
CA ALA A 32 4.27 5.21 10.28
C ALA A 32 5.08 5.29 8.99
N MET A 33 4.59 6.04 8.02
CA MET A 33 5.23 6.33 6.75
C MET A 33 5.28 7.83 6.49
N GLU A 34 6.19 8.26 5.62
CA GLU A 34 6.28 9.66 5.18
C GLU A 34 6.54 9.74 3.67
N ARG A 35 6.03 10.77 3.01
CA ARG A 35 6.39 11.11 1.62
C ARG A 35 6.93 12.52 1.58
N MET A 36 8.13 12.72 1.04
CA MET A 36 8.66 14.06 0.76
C MET A 36 8.04 14.57 -0.54
N ASN A 37 7.38 15.71 -0.50
CA ASN A 37 6.74 16.31 -1.67
C ASN A 37 7.70 17.32 -2.36
N ALA A 38 7.34 17.74 -3.58
CA ALA A 38 8.16 18.65 -4.38
C ALA A 38 8.30 20.06 -3.78
N ASP A 39 7.33 20.47 -2.96
CA ASP A 39 7.34 21.73 -2.21
C ASP A 39 8.28 21.71 -0.99
N GLY A 40 8.93 20.57 -0.72
CA GLY A 40 9.81 20.39 0.43
C GLY A 40 9.10 20.01 1.73
N ILE A 41 7.78 19.84 1.71
CA ILE A 41 6.99 19.44 2.88
C ILE A 41 6.84 17.91 2.89
N SER A 42 6.92 17.29 4.07
CA SER A 42 6.63 15.87 4.21
C SER A 42 5.15 15.62 4.54
N THR A 43 4.54 14.65 3.86
CA THR A 43 3.22 14.11 4.21
C THR A 43 3.40 12.90 5.12
N PRO A 44 3.08 12.99 6.43
CA PRO A 44 3.06 11.83 7.30
C PRO A 44 1.81 10.99 7.03
N LEU A 45 1.93 9.68 7.27
CA LEU A 45 0.82 8.73 7.18
C LEU A 45 0.96 7.68 8.27
N THR A 46 -0.10 7.46 9.02
CA THR A 46 -0.15 6.40 10.05
C THR A 46 -1.22 5.38 9.66
N MET A 47 -0.86 4.11 9.71
CA MET A 47 -1.75 2.99 9.42
C MET A 47 -1.73 1.98 10.58
N PRO A 48 -2.82 1.25 10.83
CA PRO A 48 -2.77 0.16 11.80
C PRO A 48 -1.85 -0.97 11.31
N ASN A 49 -1.12 -1.62 12.24
CA ASN A 49 -0.32 -2.80 11.92
C ASN A 49 -1.09 -4.11 12.19
N HIS A 50 -2.23 -4.27 11.51
CA HIS A 50 -2.98 -5.53 11.53
C HIS A 50 -2.64 -6.36 10.29
N PRO A 51 -2.79 -7.70 10.32
CA PRO A 51 -2.49 -8.55 9.16
C PRO A 51 -3.21 -8.11 7.88
N THR A 52 -4.44 -7.61 8.02
CA THR A 52 -5.22 -7.03 6.93
C THR A 52 -5.71 -5.62 7.29
N ILE A 53 -5.80 -4.78 6.27
CA ILE A 53 -6.39 -3.45 6.33
C ILE A 53 -7.79 -3.55 5.73
N LYS A 54 -8.78 -3.12 6.51
CA LYS A 54 -10.19 -3.07 6.08
C LYS A 54 -10.38 -2.01 5.01
N GLY A 55 -11.28 -2.26 4.07
CA GLY A 55 -11.56 -1.35 2.96
C GLY A 55 -11.93 0.08 3.39
N SER A 56 -12.61 0.25 4.53
CA SER A 56 -12.87 1.58 5.12
C SER A 56 -11.59 2.29 5.53
N THR A 57 -10.72 1.63 6.28
CA THR A 57 -9.40 2.14 6.69
C THR A 57 -8.52 2.45 5.49
N SER A 58 -8.48 1.56 4.49
CA SER A 58 -7.75 1.81 3.26
C SER A 58 -8.25 3.06 2.54
N ARG A 59 -9.57 3.29 2.45
CA ARG A 59 -10.10 4.53 1.86
C ARG A 59 -9.64 5.77 2.64
N THR A 60 -9.69 5.73 3.97
CA THR A 60 -9.18 6.82 4.82
C THR A 60 -7.71 7.11 4.56
N ILE A 61 -6.89 6.05 4.44
CA ILE A 61 -5.46 6.14 4.11
C ILE A 61 -5.24 6.83 2.76
N LEU A 62 -6.00 6.46 1.72
CA LEU A 62 -5.86 7.06 0.39
C LEU A 62 -6.23 8.55 0.40
N THR A 63 -7.29 8.92 1.12
CA THR A 63 -7.66 10.33 1.31
C THR A 63 -6.55 11.10 2.00
N GLN A 64 -5.99 10.60 3.11
CA GLN A 64 -4.89 11.25 3.83
C GLN A 64 -3.62 11.35 2.99
N ALA A 65 -3.33 10.33 2.18
CA ALA A 65 -2.17 10.30 1.30
C ALA A 65 -2.35 11.11 0.02
N SER A 66 -3.55 11.67 -0.23
CA SER A 66 -3.92 12.31 -1.50
C SER A 66 -3.63 11.42 -2.72
N ILE A 67 -4.00 10.14 -2.63
CA ILE A 67 -3.85 9.16 -3.70
C ILE A 67 -5.24 8.81 -4.23
N SER A 68 -5.43 8.85 -5.55
CA SER A 68 -6.70 8.46 -6.14
C SER A 68 -6.94 6.95 -5.98
N ARG A 69 -8.21 6.56 -5.93
CA ARG A 69 -8.58 5.14 -5.84
C ARG A 69 -8.03 4.35 -7.03
N ASP A 70 -8.11 4.90 -8.23
CA ASP A 70 -7.76 4.18 -9.46
C ASP A 70 -6.24 3.99 -9.57
N ASP A 71 -5.46 5.03 -9.28
CA ASP A 71 -3.98 4.93 -9.26
C ASP A 71 -3.54 3.89 -8.24
N PHE A 72 -4.14 3.91 -7.04
CA PHE A 72 -3.84 2.93 -6.01
C PHE A 72 -4.14 1.51 -6.48
N LEU A 73 -5.32 1.27 -7.08
CA LEU A 73 -5.71 -0.05 -7.55
C LEU A 73 -4.79 -0.56 -8.66
N GLU A 74 -4.36 0.32 -9.56
CA GLU A 74 -3.40 -0.03 -10.61
C GLU A 74 -2.07 -0.48 -10.00
N ALA A 75 -1.49 0.33 -9.10
CA ALA A 75 -0.24 0.00 -8.43
C ALA A 75 -0.36 -1.26 -7.55
N TYR A 76 -1.48 -1.41 -6.83
CA TYR A 76 -1.77 -2.56 -5.98
C TYR A 76 -1.87 -3.86 -6.79
N ASN A 77 -2.50 -3.82 -7.97
CA ASN A 77 -2.60 -4.97 -8.86
C ASN A 77 -1.24 -5.36 -9.45
N ARG A 78 -0.41 -4.38 -9.83
CA ARG A 78 0.96 -4.63 -10.32
C ARG A 78 1.80 -5.32 -9.24
N THR A 79 1.72 -4.87 -8.00
CA THR A 79 2.46 -5.47 -6.89
C THR A 79 1.98 -6.89 -6.54
N GLN A 80 0.72 -7.24 -6.84
CA GLN A 80 0.16 -8.59 -6.64
C GLN A 80 0.65 -9.57 -7.72
N LYS A 81 0.69 -9.13 -8.98
CA LYS A 81 1.16 -9.98 -10.11
C LYS A 81 2.64 -10.37 -9.97
N GLY A 82 3.49 -9.46 -9.49
CA GLY A 82 4.90 -9.78 -9.22
C GLY A 82 5.12 -10.85 -8.14
N VAL A 83 4.13 -11.09 -7.26
CA VAL A 83 4.18 -12.19 -6.25
C VAL A 83 3.70 -13.51 -6.87
N ARG A 84 2.76 -13.48 -7.82
CA ARG A 84 2.28 -14.68 -8.52
C ARG A 84 3.34 -15.26 -9.47
N ASN A 85 4.05 -14.41 -10.21
CA ASN A 85 5.12 -14.87 -11.11
C ASN A 85 6.27 -15.55 -10.35
N LEU A 86 6.53 -15.18 -9.09
CA LEU A 86 7.54 -15.85 -8.27
C LEU A 86 7.08 -17.22 -7.77
N ARG A 87 5.77 -17.47 -7.66
CA ARG A 87 5.22 -18.78 -7.29
C ARG A 87 5.16 -19.74 -8.48
N GLU A 88 4.96 -19.23 -9.69
CA GLU A 88 5.00 -20.04 -10.92
C GLU A 88 6.44 -20.44 -11.31
N MET A 89 7.46 -19.69 -10.87
CA MET A 89 8.87 -20.02 -11.15
C MET A 89 9.49 -21.07 -10.21
N VAL A 90 8.79 -21.51 -9.15
CA VAL A 90 9.30 -22.48 -8.14
C VAL A 90 8.51 -23.80 -8.19
N MET A 91 7.70 -23.99 -9.23
CA MET A 91 6.97 -25.23 -9.51
C MET A 91 7.28 -25.66 -10.94
N GLU A 92 8.53 -26.04 -11.20
CA GLU A 92 8.92 -26.88 -12.34
C GLU A 92 9.50 -28.19 -11.75
N PRO A 93 9.18 -29.35 -12.34
CA PRO A 93 9.38 -30.68 -11.75
C PRO A 93 10.85 -31.10 -11.55
#